data_AF-A0A833DWW1-F1
#
_entry.id   AF-A0A833DWW1-F1
#
_cell.length_a   1.000
_cell.length_b   1.000
_cell.length_c   1.000
_cell.angle_alpha   90.00
_cell.angle_beta   90.00
_cell.angle_gamma   90.00
#
_symmetry.space_group_name_H-M   'P 1'
#
loop_
_entity.id
_entity.type
_entity.pdbx_description
1 polymer ?
#
loop_
_entity_poly.entity_id
_entity_poly.type
_entity_poly.pdbx_seq_one_letter_code
_entity_poly.pdbx_strand_id
1 'polypeptide(L)'
;MPRIYRMPRTGGYAYIAPKLRLLRFASLERDLQTLAQYATNLQTFIQAIKSTSLAPYLPESPSLSDIEKAAWRFYLESILEIEPFLPSEAKPIVQFYKYYVLANDIAKIGKIVAENLIPRLGDLLFPDEKDVLAVYTAATEKSHIGFIEGLQRIGFTLAAKILSRLDATDKRAIEVAIDVDMLHRAKTALHVLKHTPAEQVFGGRVD
;
A
#
# COMPACT_ATOMS: atom_id res chain seq x y z
N MET A 1 -5.26 -26.13 -26.08
CA MET A 1 -4.27 -25.24 -25.41
C MET A 1 -4.64 -23.79 -25.70
N PRO A 2 -5.06 -23.00 -24.70
CA PRO A 2 -5.39 -21.59 -24.94
C PRO A 2 -4.12 -20.79 -25.27
N ARG A 3 -4.16 -20.02 -26.37
CA ARG A 3 -3.09 -19.10 -26.77
C ARG A 3 -3.00 -17.98 -25.74
N ILE A 4 -1.90 -17.93 -25.00
CA ILE A 4 -1.54 -16.78 -24.17
C ILE A 4 -1.26 -15.62 -25.13
N TYR A 5 -2.21 -14.70 -25.28
CA TYR A 5 -1.99 -13.43 -25.97
C TYR A 5 -0.97 -12.62 -25.15
N ARG A 6 0.30 -12.71 -25.54
CA ARG A 6 1.33 -11.77 -25.07
C ARG A 6 1.01 -10.42 -25.71
N MET A 7 0.47 -9.49 -24.92
CA MET A 7 0.39 -8.10 -25.39
C MET A 7 1.81 -7.63 -25.75
N PRO A 8 2.00 -6.97 -26.91
CA PRO A 8 3.28 -6.38 -27.25
C PRO A 8 3.66 -5.34 -26.19
N ARG A 9 4.95 -5.28 -25.81
CA ARG A 9 5.49 -4.37 -24.79
C ARG A 9 5.01 -2.92 -24.91
N THR A 10 4.81 -2.45 -26.14
CA THR A 10 4.30 -1.11 -26.46
C THR A 10 2.83 -0.91 -26.10
N GLY A 11 1.98 -1.94 -26.14
CA GLY A 11 0.55 -1.85 -25.87
C GLY A 11 0.20 -1.63 -24.39
N GLY A 12 0.93 -2.27 -23.47
CA GLY A 12 0.73 -2.10 -22.03
C GLY A 12 1.10 -0.69 -21.57
N TYR A 13 2.31 -0.22 -21.91
CA TYR A 13 2.74 1.14 -21.59
C TYR A 13 1.88 2.22 -22.28
N ALA A 14 1.48 2.01 -23.54
CA ALA A 14 0.61 2.95 -24.26
C ALA A 14 -0.83 2.99 -23.71
N TYR A 15 -1.32 1.92 -23.09
CA TYR A 15 -2.62 1.88 -22.42
C TYR A 15 -2.57 2.49 -21.01
N ILE A 16 -1.48 2.24 -20.28
CA ILE A 16 -1.31 2.71 -18.90
C ILE A 16 -0.96 4.21 -18.84
N ALA A 17 -0.15 4.73 -19.77
CA ALA A 17 0.25 6.13 -19.74
C ALA A 17 -0.92 7.13 -19.78
N PRO A 18 -1.96 6.94 -20.62
CA PRO A 18 -3.18 7.74 -20.56
C PRO A 18 -3.97 7.56 -19.26
N LYS A 19 -4.08 6.33 -18.73
CA LYS A 19 -4.75 6.08 -17.44
C LYS A 19 -4.04 6.76 -16.26
N LEU A 20 -2.70 6.65 -16.18
CA LEU A 20 -1.90 7.34 -15.17
C LEU A 20 -1.99 8.87 -15.32
N ARG A 21 -2.06 9.38 -16.56
CA ARG A 21 -2.33 10.80 -16.80
C ARG A 21 -3.71 11.20 -16.31
N LEU A 22 -4.75 10.42 -16.61
CA LEU A 22 -6.12 10.68 -16.15
C LEU A 22 -6.21 10.64 -14.61
N LEU A 23 -5.58 9.66 -13.96
CA LEU A 23 -5.48 9.59 -12.49
C LEU A 23 -4.73 10.81 -11.91
N ARG A 24 -3.65 11.25 -12.56
CA ARG A 24 -2.91 12.48 -12.19
C ARG A 24 -3.79 13.74 -12.34
N PHE A 25 -4.60 13.83 -13.39
CA PHE A 25 -5.50 14.96 -13.64
C PHE A 25 -6.77 14.93 -12.77
N ALA A 26 -7.20 13.75 -12.34
CA ALA A 26 -8.33 13.56 -11.43
C ALA A 26 -8.02 13.93 -9.97
N SER A 27 -6.78 14.33 -9.65
CA SER A 27 -6.33 14.45 -8.26
C SER A 27 -5.57 15.75 -7.89
N LEU A 28 -4.92 16.46 -8.82
CA LEU A 28 -3.87 17.40 -8.37
C LEU A 28 -4.22 18.88 -8.46
N GLU A 29 -4.57 19.44 -9.60
CA GLU A 29 -4.54 20.92 -9.69
C GLU A 29 -5.84 21.60 -9.24
N ARG A 30 -7.00 21.15 -9.73
CA ARG A 30 -8.31 21.70 -9.33
C ARG A 30 -8.70 21.34 -7.91
N ASP A 31 -8.39 20.12 -7.47
CA ASP A 31 -8.70 19.67 -6.12
C ASP A 31 -7.83 20.38 -5.09
N LEU A 32 -6.53 20.58 -5.36
CA LEU A 32 -5.67 21.41 -4.50
C LEU A 32 -6.07 22.88 -4.48
N GLN A 33 -6.50 23.45 -5.62
CA GLN A 33 -7.04 24.81 -5.65
C GLN A 33 -8.33 24.93 -4.83
N THR A 34 -9.23 23.95 -4.96
CA THR A 34 -10.48 23.89 -4.19
C THR A 34 -10.19 23.74 -2.70
N LEU A 35 -9.28 22.85 -2.31
CA LEU A 35 -8.86 22.69 -0.91
C LEU A 35 -8.19 23.98 -0.38
N ALA A 36 -7.29 24.59 -1.15
CA ALA A 36 -6.61 25.82 -0.75
C ALA A 36 -7.56 27.02 -0.61
N GLN A 37 -8.61 27.09 -1.43
CA GLN A 37 -9.59 28.19 -1.41
C GLN A 37 -10.66 28.02 -0.32
N TYR A 38 -11.09 26.78 -0.07
CA TYR A 38 -12.28 26.53 0.76
C TYR A 38 -11.99 25.92 2.13
N ALA A 39 -10.81 25.35 2.39
CA ALA A 39 -10.46 24.73 3.67
C ALA A 39 -10.07 25.76 4.76
N THR A 40 -10.97 26.69 5.07
CA THR A 40 -10.74 27.71 6.11
C THR A 40 -11.05 27.19 7.53
N ASN A 41 -11.80 26.09 7.64
CA ASN A 41 -12.06 25.36 8.87
C ASN A 41 -12.37 23.88 8.56
N LEU A 42 -12.44 23.03 9.58
CA LEU A 42 -12.62 21.59 9.41
C LEU A 42 -13.89 21.21 8.63
N GLN A 43 -15.00 21.92 8.86
CA GLN A 43 -16.28 21.63 8.20
C GLN A 43 -16.23 21.96 6.70
N THR A 44 -15.62 23.09 6.33
CA THR A 44 -15.44 23.49 4.93
C THR A 44 -14.41 22.64 4.20
N PHE A 45 -13.35 22.21 4.89
CA PHE A 45 -12.39 21.21 4.39
C PHE A 45 -13.08 19.88 4.06
N ILE A 46 -13.92 19.36 4.97
CA ILE A 46 -14.67 18.12 4.74
C ILE A 46 -15.60 18.25 3.53
N GLN A 47 -16.28 19.40 3.36
CA GLN A 47 -17.14 19.64 2.20
C GLN A 47 -16.33 19.70 0.88
N ALA A 48 -15.18 20.35 0.89
CA ALA A 48 -14.29 20.39 -0.28
C ALA A 48 -13.80 18.97 -0.65
N ILE A 49 -13.41 18.15 0.34
CA ILE A 49 -13.00 16.77 0.11
C ILE A 49 -14.14 15.92 -0.48
N LYS A 50 -15.39 16.13 -0.06
CA LYS A 50 -16.56 15.46 -0.65
C LYS A 50 -16.85 15.84 -2.11
N SER A 51 -16.22 16.88 -2.65
CA SER A 51 -16.28 17.20 -4.08
C SER A 51 -15.14 16.60 -4.92
N THR A 52 -14.21 15.88 -4.29
CA THR A 52 -13.04 15.26 -4.96
C THR A 52 -13.30 13.79 -5.32
N SER A 53 -12.31 13.18 -5.97
CA SER A 53 -12.26 11.73 -6.24
C SER A 53 -12.33 10.84 -4.99
N LEU A 54 -12.14 11.40 -3.78
CA LEU A 54 -12.25 10.64 -2.52
C LEU A 54 -13.69 10.46 -2.03
N ALA A 55 -14.65 11.22 -2.57
CA ALA A 55 -16.04 11.21 -2.12
C ALA A 55 -16.68 9.81 -2.01
N PRO A 56 -16.45 8.86 -2.95
CA PRO A 56 -17.05 7.52 -2.89
C PRO A 56 -16.58 6.68 -1.69
N TYR A 57 -15.45 7.03 -1.07
CA TYR A 57 -14.83 6.27 0.01
C TYR A 57 -15.14 6.83 1.40
N LEU A 58 -15.85 7.95 1.48
CA LEU A 58 -16.11 8.66 2.72
C LEU A 58 -17.50 8.33 3.29
N PRO A 59 -17.63 8.18 4.61
CA PRO A 59 -18.93 8.13 5.25
C PRO A 59 -19.66 9.49 5.15
N GLU A 60 -20.96 9.51 5.44
CA GLU A 60 -21.77 10.73 5.39
C GLU A 60 -21.25 11.85 6.31
N SER A 61 -20.65 11.49 7.44
CA SER A 61 -20.01 12.45 8.38
C SER A 61 -18.59 12.00 8.68
N PRO A 62 -17.61 12.33 7.81
CA PRO A 62 -16.25 11.84 7.95
C PRO A 62 -15.46 12.59 9.01
N SER A 63 -14.68 11.85 9.80
CA SER A 63 -13.59 12.38 10.61
C SER A 63 -12.32 12.56 9.77
N LEU A 64 -11.29 13.21 10.32
CA LEU A 64 -9.98 13.29 9.67
C LEU A 64 -9.36 11.91 9.40
N SER A 65 -9.56 10.95 10.33
CA SER A 65 -9.09 9.57 10.15
C SER A 65 -9.80 8.87 8.99
N ASP A 66 -11.08 9.16 8.77
CA ASP A 66 -11.84 8.60 7.64
C ASP A 66 -11.33 9.15 6.31
N ILE A 67 -10.91 10.43 6.28
CA ILE A 67 -10.31 11.04 5.09
C ILE A 67 -8.98 10.40 4.75
N GLU A 68 -8.13 10.16 5.75
CA GLU A 68 -6.86 9.47 5.54
C GLU A 68 -7.09 8.04 5.04
N LYS A 69 -8.02 7.29 5.65
CA LYS A 69 -8.43 5.95 5.19
C LYS A 69 -8.94 5.96 3.75
N ALA A 70 -9.77 6.94 3.39
CA ALA A 70 -10.28 7.12 2.04
C ALA A 70 -9.17 7.40 1.03
N ALA A 71 -8.21 8.27 1.38
CA ALA A 71 -7.06 8.57 0.53
C ALA A 71 -6.18 7.34 0.27
N TRP A 72 -5.87 6.59 1.32
CA TRP A 72 -5.13 5.33 1.18
C TRP A 72 -5.91 4.31 0.35
N ARG A 73 -7.24 4.20 0.54
CA ARG A 73 -8.10 3.31 -0.26
C ARG A 73 -8.10 3.63 -1.73
N PHE A 74 -8.33 4.90 -2.07
CA PHE A 74 -8.25 5.36 -3.45
C PHE A 74 -6.88 5.05 -4.07
N TYR A 75 -5.78 5.24 -3.32
CA TYR A 75 -4.44 4.96 -3.79
C TYR A 75 -4.20 3.46 -4.05
N LEU A 76 -4.62 2.58 -3.13
CA LEU A 76 -4.50 1.14 -3.30
C LEU A 76 -5.37 0.62 -4.45
N GLU A 77 -6.62 1.07 -4.56
CA GLU A 77 -7.49 0.67 -5.66
C GLU A 77 -6.95 1.12 -7.02
N SER A 78 -6.39 2.33 -7.09
CA SER A 78 -5.71 2.81 -8.30
C SER A 78 -4.54 1.91 -8.71
N ILE A 79 -3.77 1.40 -7.73
CA ILE A 79 -2.69 0.42 -7.95
C ILE A 79 -3.25 -0.91 -8.48
N LEU A 80 -4.30 -1.43 -7.84
CA LEU A 80 -4.90 -2.71 -8.20
C LEU A 80 -5.59 -2.65 -9.58
N GLU A 81 -6.14 -1.50 -9.97
CA GLU A 81 -6.76 -1.31 -11.29
C GLU A 81 -5.72 -1.39 -12.42
N ILE A 82 -4.52 -0.84 -12.22
CA ILE A 82 -3.48 -0.84 -13.26
C ILE A 82 -2.68 -2.16 -13.28
N GLU A 83 -2.60 -2.87 -12.15
CA GLU A 83 -1.74 -4.04 -11.97
C GLU A 83 -1.87 -5.11 -13.08
N PRO A 84 -3.08 -5.53 -13.50
CA PRO A 84 -3.26 -6.56 -14.54
C PRO A 84 -2.68 -6.18 -15.90
N PHE A 85 -2.54 -4.87 -16.17
CA PHE A 85 -2.09 -4.34 -17.45
C PHE A 85 -0.60 -4.03 -17.47
N LEU A 86 0.09 -4.17 -16.32
CA LEU A 86 1.49 -3.81 -16.21
C LEU A 86 2.39 -4.78 -16.99
N PRO A 87 3.35 -4.25 -17.74
CA PRO A 87 4.44 -5.06 -18.27
C PRO A 87 5.22 -5.69 -17.12
N SER A 88 5.74 -6.89 -17.34
CA SER A 88 6.45 -7.67 -16.31
C SER A 88 7.59 -6.89 -15.66
N GLU A 89 8.26 -6.01 -16.41
CA GLU A 89 9.33 -5.18 -15.87
C GLU A 89 8.81 -4.19 -14.80
N ALA A 90 7.60 -3.65 -14.92
CA ALA A 90 7.05 -2.67 -13.98
C ALA A 90 6.44 -3.28 -12.70
N LYS A 91 6.27 -4.61 -12.66
CA LYS A 91 5.64 -5.31 -11.53
C LYS A 91 6.33 -5.05 -10.18
N PRO A 92 7.67 -5.08 -10.05
CA PRO A 92 8.33 -4.84 -8.76
C PRO A 92 8.05 -3.44 -8.19
N ILE A 93 7.89 -2.43 -9.04
CA ILE A 93 7.58 -1.06 -8.63
C ILE A 93 6.18 -0.97 -8.04
N VAL A 94 5.20 -1.54 -8.74
CA VAL A 94 3.80 -1.50 -8.29
C VAL A 94 3.58 -2.39 -7.07
N GLN A 95 4.25 -3.54 -7.02
CA GLN A 95 4.27 -4.39 -5.84
C GLN A 95 4.89 -3.69 -4.64
N PHE A 96 5.97 -2.92 -4.81
CA PHE A 96 6.51 -2.07 -3.74
C PHE A 96 5.47 -1.08 -3.22
N TYR A 97 4.79 -0.33 -4.09
CA TYR A 97 3.79 0.63 -3.67
C TYR A 97 2.57 -0.03 -3.01
N LYS A 98 2.10 -1.17 -3.54
CA LYS A 98 1.04 -1.97 -2.91
C LYS A 98 1.44 -2.31 -1.47
N TYR A 99 2.60 -2.92 -1.29
CA TYR A 99 3.04 -3.36 0.03
C TYR A 99 3.42 -2.22 0.97
N TYR A 100 3.83 -1.06 0.46
CA TYR A 100 4.05 0.14 1.27
C TYR A 100 2.77 0.58 1.98
N VAL A 101 1.64 0.52 1.28
CA VAL A 101 0.32 0.84 1.86
C VAL A 101 -0.07 -0.20 2.91
N LEU A 102 0.12 -1.48 2.60
CA LEU A 102 -0.30 -2.58 3.47
C LEU A 102 0.62 -2.80 4.67
N ALA A 103 1.88 -2.35 4.60
CA ALA A 103 2.88 -2.54 5.66
C ALA A 103 2.43 -1.97 7.00
N ASN A 104 1.66 -0.87 7.01
CA ASN A 104 1.13 -0.29 8.24
C ASN A 104 0.18 -1.25 8.97
N ASP A 105 -0.79 -1.81 8.25
CA ASP A 105 -1.74 -2.78 8.81
C ASP A 105 -1.04 -4.06 9.26
N ILE A 106 -0.10 -4.56 8.45
CA ILE A 106 0.71 -5.73 8.78
C ILE A 106 1.52 -5.50 10.06
N ALA A 107 2.20 -4.36 10.16
CA ALA A 107 2.96 -4.00 11.37
C ALA A 107 2.04 -3.84 12.58
N LYS A 108 0.86 -3.26 12.41
CA LYS A 108 -0.14 -3.10 13.48
C LYS A 108 -0.64 -4.45 13.99
N ILE A 109 -0.97 -5.39 13.10
CA ILE A 109 -1.32 -6.77 13.46
C ILE A 109 -0.21 -7.39 14.31
N GLY A 110 1.04 -7.31 13.84
CA GLY A 110 2.19 -7.87 14.55
C GLY A 110 2.36 -7.27 15.96
N LYS A 111 2.31 -5.95 16.11
CA LYS A 111 2.45 -5.28 17.41
C LYS A 111 1.38 -5.70 18.41
N ILE A 112 0.13 -5.83 17.97
CA ILE A 112 -0.97 -6.26 18.84
C ILE A 112 -0.76 -7.71 19.28
N VAL A 113 -0.35 -8.57 18.36
CA VAL A 113 -0.07 -9.99 18.65
C VAL A 113 1.13 -10.15 19.58
N ALA A 114 2.14 -9.28 19.47
CA ALA A 114 3.28 -9.24 20.39
C ALA A 114 2.86 -8.93 21.85
N GLU A 115 1.73 -8.24 22.05
CA GLU A 115 1.13 -8.00 23.37
C GLU A 115 0.26 -9.17 23.85
N ASN A 116 0.21 -10.27 23.11
CA ASN A 116 -0.75 -11.38 23.31
C ASN A 116 -2.22 -10.93 23.23
N LEU A 117 -2.50 -9.89 22.43
CA LEU A 117 -3.84 -9.40 22.17
C LEU A 117 -4.33 -9.85 20.79
N ILE A 118 -5.65 -9.81 20.60
CA ILE A 118 -6.29 -10.12 19.32
C ILE A 118 -6.51 -8.80 18.54
N PRO A 119 -5.92 -8.65 17.35
CA PRO A 119 -6.18 -7.49 16.49
C PRO A 119 -7.67 -7.36 16.17
N ARG A 120 -8.18 -6.12 16.10
CA ARG A 120 -9.55 -5.86 15.65
C ARG A 120 -9.50 -5.38 14.21
N LEU A 121 -10.33 -5.98 13.34
CA LEU A 121 -10.39 -5.59 11.93
C LEU A 121 -10.73 -4.11 11.72
N GLY A 122 -11.58 -3.52 12.57
CA GLY A 122 -11.95 -2.10 12.50
C GLY A 122 -10.79 -1.12 12.74
N ASP A 123 -9.68 -1.61 13.33
CA ASP A 123 -8.49 -0.81 13.56
C ASP A 123 -7.54 -0.79 12.35
N LEU A 124 -7.74 -1.68 11.37
CA LEU A 124 -6.93 -1.76 10.16
C LEU A 124 -7.50 -0.80 9.09
N LEU A 125 -6.63 -0.29 8.23
CA LEU A 125 -7.01 0.55 7.10
C LEU A 125 -7.69 -0.30 5.99
N PHE A 126 -7.22 -1.53 5.81
CA PHE A 126 -7.55 -2.46 4.73
C PHE A 126 -7.82 -3.89 5.22
N PRO A 127 -8.80 -4.10 6.11
CA PRO A 127 -9.05 -5.43 6.68
C PRO A 127 -9.44 -6.49 5.63
N ASP A 128 -10.03 -6.07 4.51
CA ASP A 128 -10.52 -6.96 3.45
C ASP A 128 -9.49 -7.22 2.35
N GLU A 129 -8.33 -6.56 2.38
CA GLU A 129 -7.28 -6.84 1.39
C GLU A 129 -6.71 -8.24 1.63
N LYS A 130 -6.56 -9.01 0.56
CA LYS A 130 -6.22 -10.43 0.60
C LYS A 130 -4.98 -10.75 1.42
N ASP A 131 -3.90 -9.98 1.27
CA ASP A 131 -2.63 -10.18 1.96
C ASP A 131 -2.75 -9.77 3.44
N VAL A 132 -3.45 -8.67 3.75
CA VAL A 132 -3.73 -8.25 5.13
C VAL A 132 -4.59 -9.29 5.86
N LEU A 133 -5.67 -9.74 5.23
CA LEU A 133 -6.57 -10.76 5.77
C LEU A 133 -5.85 -12.09 6.00
N ALA A 134 -4.97 -12.49 5.08
CA ALA A 134 -4.17 -13.70 5.23
C ALA A 134 -3.23 -13.63 6.46
N VAL A 135 -2.56 -12.50 6.66
CA VAL A 135 -1.70 -12.28 7.86
C VAL A 135 -2.55 -12.23 9.12
N TYR A 136 -3.65 -11.48 9.11
CA TYR A 136 -4.59 -11.38 10.24
C TYR A 136 -5.07 -12.77 10.66
N THR A 137 -5.58 -13.56 9.72
CA THR A 137 -6.16 -14.89 10.00
C THR A 137 -5.12 -15.80 10.63
N ALA A 138 -3.94 -15.90 10.01
CA ALA A 138 -2.84 -16.72 10.54
C ALA A 138 -2.43 -16.25 11.94
N ALA A 139 -2.30 -14.94 12.14
CA ALA A 139 -1.90 -14.36 13.43
C ALA A 139 -2.95 -14.57 14.54
N THR A 140 -4.25 -14.57 14.20
CA THR A 140 -5.31 -14.90 15.17
C THR A 140 -5.36 -16.39 15.53
N GLU A 141 -5.03 -17.29 14.60
CA GLU A 141 -5.04 -18.73 14.84
C GLU A 141 -3.86 -19.21 15.69
N LYS A 142 -2.67 -18.63 15.47
CA LYS A 142 -1.40 -19.12 16.06
C LYS A 142 -0.55 -18.02 16.71
N SER A 143 -1.14 -16.88 17.05
CA SER A 143 -0.42 -15.76 17.67
C SER A 143 0.83 -15.37 16.85
N HIS A 144 1.97 -15.11 17.50
CA HIS A 144 3.22 -14.68 16.90
C HIS A 144 3.76 -15.67 15.84
N ILE A 145 3.59 -16.98 16.06
CA ILE A 145 3.98 -18.01 15.07
C ILE A 145 3.15 -17.82 13.80
N GLY A 146 1.84 -17.62 13.98
CA GLY A 146 0.91 -17.35 12.90
C GLY A 146 1.22 -16.07 12.13
N PHE A 147 1.63 -15.01 12.84
CA PHE A 147 2.07 -13.77 12.21
C PHE A 147 3.29 -14.00 11.28
N ILE A 148 4.32 -14.71 11.77
CA ILE A 148 5.52 -15.02 10.97
C ILE A 148 5.17 -15.90 9.76
N GLU A 149 4.35 -16.94 9.95
CA GLU A 149 3.86 -17.78 8.85
C GLU A 149 3.07 -16.94 7.82
N GLY A 150 2.22 -16.03 8.29
CA GLY A 150 1.45 -15.10 7.46
C GLY A 150 2.35 -14.23 6.60
N LEU A 151 3.37 -13.61 7.19
CA LEU A 151 4.36 -12.80 6.48
C LEU A 151 5.07 -13.58 5.36
N GLN A 152 5.47 -14.83 5.63
CA GLN A 152 6.09 -15.67 4.60
C GLN A 152 5.15 -15.92 3.42
N ARG A 153 3.86 -16.20 3.68
CA ARG A 153 2.86 -16.49 2.63
C ARG A 153 2.63 -15.31 1.69
N ILE A 154 2.65 -14.08 2.21
CA ILE A 154 2.45 -12.85 1.44
C ILE A 154 3.76 -12.24 0.90
N GLY A 155 4.88 -12.97 1.04
CA GLY A 155 6.17 -12.59 0.46
C GLY A 155 7.02 -11.64 1.30
N PHE A 156 6.64 -11.29 2.53
CA PHE A 156 7.49 -10.58 3.52
C PHE A 156 8.53 -11.52 4.13
N THR A 157 9.35 -12.11 3.25
CA THR A 157 10.26 -13.21 3.57
C THR A 157 11.44 -12.77 4.44
N LEU A 158 11.95 -11.55 4.25
CA LEU A 158 13.03 -11.01 5.09
C LEU A 158 12.49 -10.64 6.47
N ALA A 159 11.32 -10.00 6.54
CA ALA A 159 10.69 -9.70 7.82
C ALA A 159 10.47 -10.97 8.65
N ALA A 160 9.88 -12.01 8.05
CA ALA A 160 9.68 -13.29 8.72
C ALA A 160 11.00 -13.97 9.14
N LYS A 161 12.05 -13.88 8.31
CA LYS A 161 13.37 -14.40 8.65
C LYS A 161 14.03 -13.64 9.82
N ILE A 162 13.80 -12.34 9.92
CA ILE A 162 14.31 -11.52 11.04
C ILE A 162 13.56 -11.91 12.31
N LEU A 163 12.22 -11.95 12.27
CA LEU A 163 11.38 -12.24 13.43
C LEU A 163 11.46 -13.69 13.91
N SER A 164 11.85 -14.63 13.06
CA SER A 164 12.14 -16.01 13.50
C SER A 164 13.46 -16.15 14.26
N ARG A 165 14.33 -15.14 14.21
CA ARG A 165 15.64 -15.12 14.89
C ARG A 165 15.70 -14.17 16.07
N LEU A 166 14.78 -13.20 16.10
CA LEU A 166 14.62 -12.24 17.18
C LEU A 166 13.43 -12.62 18.05
N ASP A 167 13.28 -11.93 19.17
CA ASP A 167 12.09 -12.04 19.98
C ASP A 167 10.90 -11.40 19.24
N ALA A 168 10.01 -12.24 18.71
CA ALA A 168 8.79 -11.80 18.01
C ALA A 168 7.76 -11.14 18.94
N THR A 169 8.02 -11.06 20.25
CA THR A 169 7.23 -10.30 21.21
C THR A 169 7.72 -8.86 21.39
N ASP A 170 8.86 -8.48 20.80
CA ASP A 170 9.31 -7.09 20.76
C ASP A 170 8.64 -6.34 19.59
N LYS A 171 7.77 -5.39 19.93
CA LYS A 171 7.10 -4.50 18.97
C LYS A 171 8.08 -3.75 18.07
N ARG A 172 9.23 -3.34 18.61
CA ARG A 172 10.24 -2.61 17.84
C ARG A 172 10.93 -3.54 16.84
N ALA A 173 11.15 -4.80 17.20
CA ALA A 173 11.66 -5.80 16.26
C ALA A 173 10.69 -6.00 15.08
N ILE A 174 9.37 -5.95 15.32
CA ILE A 174 8.35 -6.05 14.26
C ILE A 174 8.43 -4.86 13.30
N GLU A 175 8.49 -3.62 13.81
CA GLU A 175 8.64 -2.42 12.98
C GLU A 175 9.88 -2.53 12.10
N VAL A 176 11.03 -2.79 12.72
CA VAL A 176 12.31 -2.88 12.01
C VAL A 176 12.31 -4.00 10.98
N ALA A 177 11.72 -5.17 11.29
CA ALA A 177 11.66 -6.29 10.35
C ALA A 177 10.84 -5.94 9.11
N ILE A 178 9.69 -5.28 9.28
CA ILE A 178 8.84 -4.84 8.17
C ILE A 178 9.54 -3.74 7.35
N ASP A 179 10.17 -2.76 8.00
CA ASP A 179 10.90 -1.69 7.34
C ASP A 179 12.07 -2.23 6.50
N VAL A 180 12.83 -3.20 7.03
CA VAL A 180 13.93 -3.83 6.29
C VAL A 180 13.43 -4.58 5.05
N ASP A 181 12.30 -5.28 5.14
CA ASP A 181 11.67 -5.95 3.98
C ASP A 181 11.19 -4.92 2.95
N MET A 182 10.62 -3.81 3.42
CA MET A 182 10.19 -2.70 2.55
C MET A 182 11.38 -2.03 1.85
N LEU A 183 12.50 -1.79 2.53
CA LEU A 183 13.73 -1.27 1.91
C LEU A 183 14.29 -2.24 0.87
N HIS A 184 14.24 -3.56 1.14
CA HIS A 184 14.65 -4.56 0.16
C HIS A 184 13.76 -4.54 -1.09
N ARG A 185 12.45 -4.40 -0.92
CA ARG A 185 11.50 -4.23 -2.03
C ARG A 185 11.75 -2.94 -2.78
N ALA A 186 12.03 -1.84 -2.08
CA ALA A 186 12.38 -0.55 -2.68
C ALA A 186 13.65 -0.67 -3.54
N LYS A 187 14.69 -1.34 -3.03
CA LYS A 187 15.92 -1.60 -3.79
C LYS A 187 15.66 -2.45 -5.03
N THR A 188 14.79 -3.45 -4.93
CA THR A 188 14.38 -4.29 -6.07
C THR A 188 13.63 -3.46 -7.12
N ALA A 189 12.71 -2.59 -6.69
CA ALA A 189 12.02 -1.64 -7.56
C ALA A 189 12.99 -0.63 -8.20
N LEU A 190 13.96 -0.11 -7.45
CA LEU A 190 14.97 0.82 -7.95
C LEU A 190 15.87 0.17 -9.02
N HIS A 191 16.21 -1.11 -8.86
CA HIS A 191 17.01 -1.83 -9.85
C HIS A 191 16.30 -1.92 -11.21
N VAL A 192 14.97 -2.01 -11.22
CA VAL A 192 14.17 -1.95 -12.46
C VAL A 192 14.24 -0.57 -13.09
N LEU A 193 14.29 0.48 -12.28
CA LEU A 193 14.34 1.88 -12.72
C LEU A 193 15.74 2.33 -13.16
N LYS A 194 16.76 1.48 -13.06
CA LYS A 194 18.14 1.82 -13.39
C LYS A 194 18.24 2.37 -14.81
N HIS A 195 18.93 3.51 -14.96
CA HIS A 195 19.06 4.26 -16.21
C HIS A 195 17.79 4.98 -16.69
N THR A 196 16.81 5.21 -15.81
CA THR A 196 15.64 6.04 -16.10
C THR A 196 15.65 7.33 -15.26
N PRO A 197 15.01 8.42 -15.70
CA PRO A 197 14.86 9.63 -14.87
C PRO A 197 14.20 9.37 -13.51
N ALA A 198 13.40 8.30 -13.39
CA ALA A 198 12.76 7.91 -12.14
C ALA A 198 13.76 7.36 -11.11
N GLU A 199 14.95 6.91 -11.52
CA GLU A 199 16.03 6.47 -10.62
C GLU A 199 16.47 7.60 -9.68
N GLN A 200 16.60 8.83 -10.17
CA GLN A 200 17.03 9.98 -9.34
C GLN A 200 15.99 10.35 -8.28
N VAL A 201 14.70 10.26 -8.62
CA VAL A 201 13.60 10.57 -7.70
C VAL A 201 13.43 9.49 -6.64
N PHE A 202 13.65 8.24 -7.02
CA PHE A 202 13.42 7.08 -6.15
C PHE A 202 14.66 6.70 -5.34
N GLY A 203 15.87 6.87 -5.89
CA GLY A 203 17.15 6.58 -5.25
C GLY A 203 17.41 7.43 -4.01
N GLY A 204 17.11 8.74 -4.05
CA GLY A 204 17.24 9.62 -2.90
C GLY A 204 16.27 9.34 -1.74
N ARG A 205 15.33 8.39 -1.88
CA ARG A 205 14.47 7.90 -0.79
C ARG A 205 14.93 6.57 -0.20
N VAL A 206 15.82 5.86 -0.88
CA VAL A 206 16.36 4.56 -0.46
C VAL A 206 17.69 4.75 0.26
N ASP A 207 18.50 5.72 -0.16
CA ASP A 207 19.72 6.18 0.53
C ASP A 207 19.39 6.81 1.90
#